data_AF-A0A510Y1J5-F1
#
_entry.id   AF-A0A510Y1J5-F1
#
_cell.length_a   1.000
_cell.length_b   1.000
_cell.length_c   1.000
_cell.angle_alpha   90.00
_cell.angle_beta   90.00
_cell.angle_gamma   90.00
#
_symmetry.space_group_name_H-M   'P 1'
#
loop_
_entity.id
_entity.type
_entity.pdbx_description
1 polymer ?
#
loop_
_entity_poly.entity_id
_entity_poly.type
_entity_poly.pdbx_seq_one_letter_code
_entity_poly.pdbx_strand_id
1 'polypeptide(L)'
;MNGELGEYATQIDKMEGGKALDEEVAKKLLGFKRSTIFRQITDEQGNEVAKTNWLAENGKPVLVPPVSHNVEMATVLLEDLGYPLEFSFDGEKYYSEYSWNVFVGKTLGEVLAKRLLFELEAEKHE
;
A
#
# COMPACT_ATOMS: atom_id res chain seq x y z
N MET A 1 18.74 13.55 10.55
CA MET A 1 17.50 12.73 10.51
C MET A 1 16.59 13.02 9.30
N ASN A 2 16.77 14.10 8.53
CA ASN A 2 15.87 14.42 7.39
C ASN A 2 16.23 13.81 6.02
N GLY A 3 17.33 13.04 5.91
CA GLY A 3 17.78 12.48 4.63
C GLY A 3 16.99 11.25 4.19
N GLU A 4 16.87 10.25 5.07
CA GLU A 4 16.28 8.94 4.77
C GLU A 4 14.77 9.02 4.46
N LEU A 5 14.00 9.82 5.22
CA LEU A 5 12.59 10.05 4.93
C LEU A 5 12.39 10.79 3.59
N GLY A 6 13.26 11.75 3.25
CA GLY A 6 13.18 12.44 1.96
C GLY A 6 13.47 11.52 0.77
N GLU A 7 14.44 10.62 0.91
CA GLU A 7 14.73 9.58 -0.08
C GLU A 7 13.55 8.62 -0.23
N TYR A 8 12.92 8.22 0.88
CA TYR A 8 11.75 7.34 0.87
C TYR A 8 10.52 8.00 0.21
N ALA A 9 10.25 9.27 0.52
CA ALA A 9 9.20 10.04 -0.15
C ALA A 9 9.40 10.07 -1.67
N THR A 10 10.65 10.34 -2.10
CA THR A 10 11.02 10.34 -3.53
C THR A 10 10.86 8.96 -4.18
N GLN A 11 11.14 7.89 -3.44
CA GLN A 11 10.98 6.52 -3.92
C GLN A 11 9.51 6.18 -4.13
N ILE A 12 8.66 6.47 -3.15
CA ILE A 12 7.22 6.19 -3.19
C ILE A 12 6.53 7.01 -4.29
N ASP A 13 6.86 8.29 -4.44
CA ASP A 13 6.21 9.16 -5.42
C ASP A 13 6.39 8.65 -6.86
N LYS A 14 7.54 8.03 -7.15
CA LYS A 14 7.85 7.39 -8.44
C LYS A 14 7.13 6.07 -8.67
N MET A 15 6.52 5.46 -7.66
CA MET A 15 5.77 4.22 -7.83
C MET A 15 4.41 4.54 -8.44
N GLU A 16 4.15 4.09 -9.67
CA GLU A 16 2.81 4.17 -10.23
C GLU A 16 1.86 3.17 -9.55
N GLY A 17 0.56 3.46 -9.66
CA GLY A 17 -0.49 2.54 -9.21
C GLY A 17 -0.32 1.13 -9.79
N GLY A 18 -0.47 0.12 -8.94
CA GLY A 18 -0.40 -1.28 -9.28
C GLY A 18 0.58 -2.08 -8.46
N LYS A 19 1.00 -3.20 -9.05
CA LYS A 19 1.63 -4.30 -8.32
C LYS A 19 2.78 -3.87 -7.42
N ALA A 20 3.66 -2.98 -7.86
CA ALA A 20 4.82 -2.56 -7.05
C ALA A 20 4.39 -1.80 -5.78
N LEU A 21 3.47 -0.85 -5.94
CA LEU A 21 2.93 -0.07 -4.83
C LEU A 21 2.08 -0.95 -3.89
N ASP A 22 1.24 -1.82 -4.44
CA ASP A 22 0.42 -2.77 -3.68
C ASP A 22 1.27 -3.77 -2.87
N GLU A 23 2.33 -4.30 -3.48
CA GLU A 23 3.27 -5.21 -2.80
C GLU A 23 4.04 -4.50 -1.67
N GLU A 24 4.37 -3.22 -1.83
CA GLU A 24 5.02 -2.44 -0.77
C GLU A 24 4.07 -2.15 0.39
N VAL A 25 2.81 -1.78 0.12
CA VAL A 25 1.76 -1.66 1.16
C VAL A 25 1.59 -2.98 1.89
N ALA A 26 1.43 -4.09 1.18
CA ALA A 26 1.24 -5.41 1.79
C ALA A 26 2.43 -5.81 2.69
N LYS A 27 3.65 -5.50 2.27
CA LYS A 27 4.86 -5.80 3.03
C LYS A 27 5.00 -4.91 4.27
N LYS A 28 4.83 -3.59 4.12
CA LYS A 28 5.12 -2.61 5.16
C LYS A 28 4.00 -2.51 6.19
N LEU A 29 2.75 -2.56 5.73
CA LEU A 29 1.57 -2.36 6.58
C LEU A 29 0.97 -3.68 7.05
N LEU A 30 0.73 -4.63 6.13
CA LEU A 30 0.02 -5.87 6.45
C LEU A 30 0.92 -6.99 6.97
N GLY A 31 2.24 -6.73 7.06
CA GLY A 31 3.22 -7.72 7.52
C GLY A 31 3.38 -8.92 6.59
N PHE A 32 2.91 -8.83 5.34
CA PHE A 32 2.98 -9.96 4.41
C PHE A 32 4.42 -10.23 4.01
N LYS A 33 4.75 -11.52 3.89
CA LYS A 33 6.09 -11.98 3.55
C LYS A 33 6.08 -12.68 2.21
N ARG A 34 7.10 -12.40 1.40
CA ARG A 34 7.32 -13.08 0.13
C ARG A 34 8.06 -14.40 0.37
N SER A 35 7.49 -15.48 -0.15
CA SER A 35 8.04 -16.83 -0.17
C SER A 35 8.72 -17.11 -1.51
N THR A 36 9.72 -17.99 -1.52
CA THR A 36 10.33 -18.52 -2.74
C THR A 36 9.45 -19.58 -3.41
N ILE A 37 8.48 -20.13 -2.68
CA ILE A 37 7.59 -21.20 -3.12
C ILE A 37 6.18 -20.64 -3.35
N PHE A 38 5.61 -20.94 -4.52
CA PHE A 38 4.19 -20.70 -4.82
C PHE A 38 3.32 -21.74 -4.10
N ARG A 39 2.24 -21.26 -3.48
CA ARG A 39 1.23 -22.05 -2.79
C ARG A 39 -0.13 -21.79 -3.41
N GLN A 40 -0.99 -22.80 -3.37
CA GLN A 40 -2.38 -22.70 -3.81
C GLN A 40 -3.23 -22.06 -2.71
N ILE A 41 -4.18 -21.24 -3.12
CA ILE A 41 -5.31 -20.82 -2.30
C ILE A 41 -6.51 -21.62 -2.79
N THR A 42 -7.23 -22.26 -1.87
CA THR A 42 -8.44 -23.01 -2.17
C THR A 42 -9.66 -22.34 -1.57
N ASP A 43 -10.81 -22.49 -2.22
CA ASP A 43 -12.11 -22.16 -1.62
C ASP A 43 -12.50 -23.16 -0.51
N GLU A 44 -13.68 -22.97 0.10
CA GLU A 44 -14.21 -23.83 1.16
C GLU A 44 -14.52 -25.26 0.66
N GLN A 45 -14.67 -25.44 -0.66
CA GLN A 45 -14.93 -26.70 -1.33
C GLN A 45 -13.64 -27.41 -1.77
N GLY A 46 -12.48 -26.80 -1.57
CA GLY A 46 -11.16 -27.34 -1.92
C GLY A 46 -10.75 -27.10 -3.38
N ASN A 47 -11.49 -26.29 -4.14
CA ASN A 47 -11.09 -25.93 -5.50
C ASN A 47 -10.01 -24.85 -5.47
N GLU A 48 -9.00 -24.97 -6.34
CA GLU A 48 -7.97 -23.95 -6.49
C GLU A 48 -8.59 -22.66 -7.06
N VAL A 49 -8.49 -21.55 -6.31
CA VAL A 49 -8.94 -20.22 -6.75
C VAL A 49 -7.79 -19.32 -7.20
N ALA A 50 -6.58 -19.55 -6.68
CA ALA A 50 -5.39 -18.79 -7.06
C ALA A 50 -4.09 -19.49 -6.66
N LYS A 51 -2.97 -19.00 -7.20
CA LYS A 51 -1.62 -19.30 -6.73
C LYS A 51 -0.91 -18.03 -6.30
N THR A 52 -0.22 -18.08 -5.18
CA THR A 52 0.49 -16.94 -4.61
C THR A 52 1.82 -17.38 -4.02
N ASN A 53 2.80 -16.48 -4.00
CA ASN A 53 4.00 -16.63 -3.19
C ASN A 53 4.04 -15.64 -2.02
N TRP A 54 2.89 -15.06 -1.66
CA TRP A 54 2.75 -14.19 -0.50
C TRP A 54 2.11 -14.95 0.66
N LEU A 55 2.64 -14.73 1.85
CA LEU A 55 2.19 -15.34 3.09
C LEU A 55 1.80 -14.25 4.10
N ALA A 56 0.69 -14.45 4.80
CA ALA A 56 0.36 -13.68 6.00
C ALA A 56 1.34 -14.03 7.14
N GLU A 57 1.30 -13.26 8.23
CA GLU A 57 2.17 -13.48 9.39
C GLU A 57 2.04 -14.88 9.99
N ASN A 58 0.84 -15.46 9.95
CA ASN A 58 0.56 -16.82 10.41
C ASN A 58 0.98 -17.93 9.40
N GLY A 59 1.64 -17.57 8.30
CA GLY A 59 2.14 -18.50 7.29
C GLY A 59 1.11 -18.99 6.27
N LYS A 60 -0.15 -18.52 6.32
CA LYS A 60 -1.17 -18.87 5.33
C LYS A 60 -0.92 -18.14 4.00
N PRO A 61 -1.17 -18.79 2.84
CA PRO A 61 -1.08 -18.14 1.54
C PRO A 61 -2.15 -17.06 1.41
N VAL A 62 -1.76 -15.87 0.92
CA VAL A 62 -2.64 -14.71 0.73
C VAL A 62 -2.41 -14.04 -0.61
N LEU A 63 -3.43 -13.36 -1.11
CA LEU A 63 -3.28 -12.43 -2.23
C LEU A 63 -2.88 -11.06 -1.71
N VAL A 64 -2.04 -10.37 -2.49
CA VAL A 64 -1.74 -8.96 -2.25
C VAL A 64 -2.99 -8.15 -2.60
N PRO A 65 -3.54 -7.34 -1.67
CA PRO A 65 -4.70 -6.52 -1.96
C PRO A 65 -4.34 -5.39 -2.94
N PRO A 66 -5.21 -5.07 -3.91
CA PRO A 66 -4.96 -4.03 -4.92
C PRO A 66 -5.23 -2.61 -4.37
N VAL A 67 -4.54 -2.22 -3.29
CA VAL A 67 -4.81 -0.98 -2.52
C VAL A 67 -4.72 0.27 -3.40
N SER A 68 -3.75 0.35 -4.30
CA SER A 68 -3.55 1.48 -5.22
C SER A 68 -4.62 1.61 -6.31
N HIS A 69 -5.41 0.57 -6.55
CA HIS A 69 -6.49 0.56 -7.53
C HIS A 69 -7.89 0.56 -6.90
N ASN A 70 -7.99 0.13 -5.64
CA ASN A 70 -9.25 0.03 -4.91
C ASN A 70 -9.26 1.08 -3.78
N VAL A 71 -9.99 2.17 -4.03
CA VAL A 71 -10.07 3.32 -3.11
C VAL A 71 -10.67 2.92 -1.77
N GLU A 72 -11.67 2.04 -1.77
CA GLU A 72 -12.33 1.56 -0.57
C GLU A 72 -11.33 0.83 0.33
N MET A 73 -10.47 -0.03 -0.23
CA MET A 73 -9.40 -0.68 0.51
C MET A 73 -8.39 0.31 1.08
N ALA A 74 -7.94 1.29 0.29
CA ALA A 74 -7.01 2.31 0.78
C ALA A 74 -7.61 3.14 1.93
N THR A 75 -8.90 3.45 1.83
CA THR A 75 -9.64 4.23 2.84
C THR A 75 -9.76 3.45 4.14
N VAL A 76 -10.17 2.17 4.09
CA VAL A 76 -10.27 1.31 5.29
C VAL A 76 -8.91 1.21 6.01
N LEU A 77 -7.81 1.07 5.26
CA LEU A 77 -6.48 0.98 5.86
C LEU A 77 -6.04 2.28 6.54
N LEU A 78 -6.40 3.44 5.99
CA LEU A 78 -6.14 4.74 6.62
C LEU A 78 -6.98 4.92 7.89
N GLU A 79 -8.26 4.56 7.83
CA GLU A 79 -9.18 4.62 8.98
C GLU A 79 -8.72 3.72 10.13
N ASP A 80 -8.29 2.49 9.83
CA ASP A 80 -7.78 1.53 10.82
C ASP A 80 -6.53 2.05 11.56
N LEU A 81 -5.71 2.87 10.90
CA LEU A 81 -4.54 3.52 11.50
C LEU A 81 -4.85 4.87 12.16
N GLY A 82 -6.08 5.38 12.02
CA GLY A 82 -6.47 6.69 12.52
C GLY A 82 -5.87 7.87 11.75
N TYR A 83 -5.40 7.65 10.52
CA TYR A 83 -4.84 8.70 9.68
C TYR A 83 -5.95 9.50 9.00
N PRO A 84 -5.84 10.84 8.92
CA PRO A 84 -6.88 11.66 8.32
C PRO A 84 -6.93 11.46 6.81
N LEU A 85 -8.13 11.29 6.26
CA LEU A 85 -8.35 11.18 4.82
C LEU A 85 -8.37 12.57 4.19
N GLU A 86 -7.24 13.01 3.64
CA GLU A 86 -7.11 14.33 3.00
C GLU A 86 -6.58 14.15 1.58
N PHE A 87 -7.26 14.73 0.60
CA PHE A 87 -6.81 14.73 -0.78
C PHE A 87 -7.40 15.91 -1.56
N SER A 88 -6.78 16.25 -2.68
CA SER A 88 -7.26 17.22 -3.66
C SER A 88 -7.31 16.60 -5.05
N PHE A 89 -8.11 17.19 -5.94
CA PHE A 89 -8.24 16.79 -7.34
C PHE A 89 -8.28 18.05 -8.21
N ASP A 90 -7.41 18.13 -9.22
CA ASP A 90 -7.30 19.30 -10.10
C ASP A 90 -8.07 19.17 -11.41
N GLY A 91 -8.72 18.02 -11.64
CA GLY A 91 -9.38 17.67 -12.91
C GLY A 91 -8.67 16.58 -13.70
N GLU A 92 -7.39 16.33 -13.42
CA GLU A 92 -6.56 15.31 -14.09
C GLU A 92 -5.89 14.34 -13.13
N LYS A 93 -5.47 14.83 -11.95
CA LYS A 93 -4.68 14.08 -10.98
C LYS A 93 -5.20 14.29 -9.56
N TYR A 94 -4.92 13.29 -8.74
CA TYR A 94 -5.14 13.34 -7.31
C TYR A 94 -3.85 13.78 -6.61
N TYR A 95 -4.01 14.45 -5.47
CA TYR A 95 -2.94 14.95 -4.63
C TYR A 95 -3.25 14.62 -3.18
N SER A 96 -2.24 14.33 -2.40
CA SER A 96 -2.38 14.26 -0.95
C SER A 96 -1.09 14.73 -0.29
N GLU A 97 -1.25 15.56 0.74
CA GLU A 97 -0.15 16.24 1.42
C GLU A 97 0.03 15.62 2.80
N TYR A 98 1.29 15.43 3.19
CA TYR A 98 1.64 15.10 4.57
C TYR A 98 2.98 15.75 4.92
N SER A 99 2.98 16.56 5.98
CA SER A 99 4.11 17.41 6.35
C SER A 99 4.56 18.29 5.16
N TRP A 100 5.81 18.16 4.70
CA TRP A 100 6.36 18.91 3.55
C TRP A 100 6.35 18.12 2.23
N ASN A 101 5.70 16.96 2.16
CA ASN A 101 5.64 16.13 0.96
C ASN A 101 4.26 16.15 0.32
N VAL A 102 4.24 16.12 -1.01
CA VAL A 102 3.03 16.03 -1.83
C VAL A 102 3.13 14.76 -2.68
N PHE A 103 2.15 13.88 -2.53
CA PHE A 103 2.04 12.65 -3.32
C PHE A 103 1.05 12.86 -4.45
N VAL A 104 1.47 12.53 -5.67
CA VAL A 104 0.65 12.73 -6.88
C VAL A 104 0.34 11.38 -7.54
N GLY A 105 -0.86 11.23 -8.09
CA GLY A 105 -1.27 9.98 -8.75
C GLY A 105 -2.45 10.16 -9.68
N LYS A 106 -2.69 9.15 -10.53
CA LYS A 106 -3.80 9.16 -11.51
C LYS A 106 -5.11 8.70 -10.89
N THR A 107 -5.04 7.89 -9.85
CA THR A 107 -6.20 7.41 -9.09
C THR A 107 -6.10 7.87 -7.64
N LEU A 108 -7.25 8.02 -6.99
CA LEU A 108 -7.27 8.32 -5.56
C LEU A 108 -6.60 7.20 -4.75
N GLY A 109 -6.81 5.93 -5.13
CA GLY A 109 -6.18 4.79 -4.46
C GLY A 109 -4.65 4.83 -4.51
N GLU A 110 -4.07 5.25 -5.64
CA GLU A 110 -2.62 5.41 -5.79
C GLU A 110 -2.08 6.44 -4.80
N VAL A 111 -2.72 7.61 -4.75
CA VAL A 111 -2.29 8.71 -3.87
C VAL A 111 -2.43 8.34 -2.40
N LEU A 112 -3.55 7.73 -2.02
CA LEU A 112 -3.78 7.28 -0.64
C LEU A 112 -2.79 6.19 -0.24
N ALA A 113 -2.50 5.23 -1.13
CA ALA A 113 -1.49 4.20 -0.87
C ALA A 113 -0.08 4.78 -0.69
N LYS A 114 0.29 5.78 -1.51
CA LYS A 114 1.57 6.49 -1.37
C LYS A 114 1.68 7.20 -0.03
N ARG A 115 0.66 7.98 0.33
CA ARG A 115 0.60 8.71 1.60
C ARG A 115 0.65 7.76 2.80
N LEU A 116 -0.16 6.70 2.77
CA LEU A 116 -0.21 5.65 3.79
C LEU A 116 1.18 5.06 4.08
N LEU A 117 1.94 4.72 3.04
CA LEU A 117 3.30 4.21 3.18
C LEU A 117 4.24 5.23 3.83
N PHE A 118 4.12 6.50 3.43
CA PHE A 118 4.97 7.54 3.96
C PHE A 118 4.68 7.84 5.43
N GLU A 119 3.41 7.98 5.82
CA GLU A 119 3.01 8.22 7.21
C GLU A 119 3.50 7.09 8.12
N LEU A 120 3.29 5.83 7.71
CA LEU A 120 3.76 4.67 8.45
C LEU A 120 5.29 4.64 8.62
N GLU A 121 6.05 5.15 7.66
CA GLU A 121 7.50 5.25 7.80
C GLU A 121 7.87 6.45 8.67
N ALA A 122 7.21 7.59 8.53
CA ALA A 122 7.46 8.79 9.33
C ALA A 122 7.30 8.54 10.84
N GLU A 123 6.26 7.79 11.26
CA GLU A 123 6.04 7.42 12.66
C GLU A 123 7.20 6.64 13.30
N LYS A 124 8.02 5.93 12.51
CA LYS A 124 9.16 5.18 13.04
C LYS A 124 10.35 6.08 13.42
N HIS A 125 10.33 7.34 13.00
CA HIS A 125 11.39 8.32 13.22
C HIS A 125 10.98 9.43 14.20
N GLU A 126 9.76 9.37 14.75
CA GLU A 126 9.27 10.20 15.86
C GLU A 126 9.61 9.58 17.23
#